data_AF-A0A1H0NC61-F1
#
_entry.id   AF-A0A1H0NC61-F1
#
_cell.length_a   1.000
_cell.length_b   1.000
_cell.length_c   1.000
_cell.angle_alpha   90.00
_cell.angle_beta   90.00
_cell.angle_gamma   90.00
#
_symmetry.space_group_name_H-M   'P 1'
#
loop_
_entity.id
_entity.type
_entity.pdbx_description
1 polymer ?
#
loop_
_entity_poly.entity_id
_entity_poly.type
_entity_poly.pdbx_seq_one_letter_code
_entity_poly.pdbx_strand_id
1 'polypeptide(L)'
;MRVKLVVSGLLLGVLSAFAAWAVHWSFEDHQEATYELPGAVTKLSLGHGPQEATRADSIEAAVELREFLAERSLAVVIAPAGDGPPRLVVADPGDALPWYTPPNPMNKHEPGRARRGYVFEGTYSQRQWRRGSSPALVPEEVEIVGTVSPPEDAGDLQYVRPLGDYPLPPGQYLVNTDDPGKLAEIRDIAYRAGFADFSTERVPLWRHLRDDPLVGTTGVLLGAGYLAAVLCWTPGLRDRAGEFAIRTRHGATRARLVRQVWPRGLPFQLLGIALGVAITGVLVSLVGLRPPDRIDWLVMAAAITGGLLVAAPTWLLAAVLGTRVRSGVGRAE
;
A
#
# COMPACT_ATOMS: atom_id res chain seq x y z
N MET A 1 28.54 25.41 11.09
CA MET A 1 27.07 25.15 11.02
C MET A 1 26.61 24.57 9.70
N ARG A 2 26.96 25.17 8.54
CA ARG A 2 26.53 24.70 7.22
C ARG A 2 26.87 23.22 6.96
N VAL A 3 28.12 22.81 7.22
CA VAL A 3 28.56 21.41 7.09
C VAL A 3 27.74 20.47 7.97
N LYS A 4 27.50 20.83 9.24
CA LYS A 4 26.65 20.03 10.14
C LYS A 4 25.24 19.86 9.57
N LEU A 5 24.64 20.91 9.01
CA LEU A 5 23.31 20.84 8.38
C LEU A 5 23.29 19.95 7.14
N VAL A 6 24.33 20.00 6.29
CA VAL A 6 24.43 19.13 5.11
C VAL A 6 24.60 17.67 5.53
N VAL A 7 25.51 17.38 6.45
CA VAL A 7 25.79 16.00 6.90
C VAL A 7 24.59 15.39 7.62
N SER A 8 23.99 16.12 8.56
CA SER A 8 22.76 15.65 9.22
C SER A 8 21.59 15.54 8.25
N GLY A 9 21.45 16.50 7.32
CA GLY A 9 20.47 16.42 6.24
C GLY A 9 20.65 15.20 5.35
N LEU A 10 21.89 14.82 5.03
CA LEU A 10 22.22 13.60 4.29
C LEU A 10 21.74 12.36 5.02
N LEU A 11 22.09 12.20 6.30
CA LEU A 11 21.66 11.05 7.10
C LEU A 11 20.14 10.99 7.23
N LEU A 12 19.48 12.15 7.43
CA LEU A 12 18.02 12.24 7.45
C LEU A 12 17.39 11.90 6.10
N GLY A 13 18.04 12.28 4.99
CA GLY A 13 17.64 11.92 3.64
C GLY A 13 17.70 10.42 3.40
N VAL A 14 18.76 9.75 3.87
CA VAL A 14 18.86 8.28 3.83
C VAL A 14 17.73 7.65 4.63
N LEU A 15 17.48 8.08 5.87
CA LEU A 15 16.39 7.56 6.70
C LEU A 15 15.01 7.81 6.08
N SER A 16 14.82 8.97 5.45
CA SER A 16 13.56 9.34 4.78
C SER A 16 13.35 8.50 3.52
N ALA A 17 14.41 8.17 2.78
CA ALA A 17 14.35 7.23 1.66
C ALA A 17 13.94 5.83 2.13
N PHE A 18 14.56 5.30 3.19
CA PHE A 18 14.16 4.01 3.76
C PHE A 18 12.70 3.99 4.23
N ALA A 19 12.23 5.04 4.90
CA ALA A 19 10.83 5.13 5.30
C ALA A 19 9.87 5.21 4.10
N ALA A 20 10.25 5.91 3.02
CA ALA A 20 9.43 5.96 1.80
C ALA A 20 9.35 4.60 1.10
N TRP A 21 10.49 3.90 0.98
CA TRP A 21 10.52 2.53 0.46
C TRP A 21 9.72 1.57 1.33
N ALA A 22 9.82 1.71 2.65
CA ALA A 22 9.03 0.91 3.59
C ALA A 22 7.53 1.05 3.37
N VAL A 23 7.05 2.28 3.24
CA VAL A 23 5.63 2.55 2.95
C VAL A 23 5.25 2.03 1.57
N HIS A 24 6.14 2.14 0.58
CA HIS A 24 5.87 1.64 -0.77
C HIS A 24 5.74 0.13 -0.81
N TRP A 25 6.68 -0.62 -0.24
CA TRP A 25 6.61 -2.08 -0.18
C TRP A 25 5.43 -2.57 0.65
N SER A 26 5.11 -1.89 1.75
CA SER A 26 3.91 -2.18 2.54
C SER A 26 2.61 -1.91 1.77
N PHE A 27 2.63 -0.91 0.88
CA PHE A 27 1.52 -0.64 -0.02
C PHE A 27 1.40 -1.71 -1.11
N GLU A 28 2.50 -2.17 -1.70
CA GLU A 28 2.50 -3.30 -2.65
C GLU A 28 1.96 -4.57 -1.98
N ASP A 29 2.47 -4.94 -0.80
CA ASP A 29 1.99 -6.08 -0.01
C ASP A 29 0.48 -5.95 0.32
N HIS A 30 0.00 -4.74 0.57
CA HIS A 30 -1.43 -4.48 0.74
C HIS A 30 -2.23 -4.68 -0.57
N GLN A 31 -1.69 -4.25 -1.70
CA GLN A 31 -2.32 -4.45 -3.02
C GLN A 31 -2.35 -5.94 -3.39
N GLU A 32 -1.27 -6.68 -3.13
CA GLU A 32 -1.22 -8.13 -3.27
C GLU A 32 -2.29 -8.81 -2.40
N ALA A 33 -2.35 -8.47 -1.10
CA ALA A 33 -3.33 -9.03 -0.17
C ALA A 33 -4.80 -8.70 -0.53
N THR A 34 -5.03 -7.66 -1.33
CA THR A 34 -6.36 -7.23 -1.78
C THR A 34 -6.66 -7.53 -3.25
N TYR A 35 -5.74 -8.21 -3.95
CA TYR A 35 -5.79 -8.43 -5.40
C TYR A 35 -6.06 -7.14 -6.20
N GLU A 36 -5.50 -6.02 -5.74
CA GLU A 36 -5.66 -4.68 -6.32
C GLU A 36 -7.12 -4.17 -6.36
N LEU A 37 -8.01 -4.70 -5.50
CA LEU A 37 -9.37 -4.19 -5.37
C LEU A 37 -9.37 -2.72 -4.91
N PRO A 38 -10.02 -1.81 -5.64
CA PRO A 38 -10.04 -0.40 -5.25
C PRO A 38 -11.02 -0.13 -4.10
N GLY A 39 -10.74 0.91 -3.32
CA GLY A 39 -11.66 1.42 -2.30
C GLY A 39 -11.60 0.67 -0.97
N ALA A 40 -12.74 0.57 -0.29
CA ALA A 40 -12.83 -0.09 1.01
C ALA A 40 -13.00 -1.59 0.81
N VAL A 41 -11.95 -2.37 1.10
CA VAL A 41 -11.96 -3.82 0.93
C VAL A 41 -12.31 -4.53 2.23
N THR A 42 -13.29 -5.43 2.14
CA THR A 42 -13.67 -6.34 3.23
C THR A 42 -13.41 -7.78 2.81
N LYS A 43 -12.74 -8.53 3.69
CA LYS A 43 -12.46 -9.94 3.56
C LYS A 43 -13.48 -10.74 4.38
N LEU A 44 -14.23 -11.61 3.71
CA LEU A 44 -15.16 -12.56 4.31
C LEU A 44 -14.58 -13.98 4.16
N SER A 45 -14.34 -14.67 5.26
CA SER A 45 -13.91 -16.07 5.22
C SER A 45 -15.13 -16.98 5.33
N LEU A 46 -15.50 -17.59 4.22
CA LEU A 46 -16.65 -18.48 4.12
C LEU A 46 -16.18 -19.93 4.02
N GLY A 47 -16.75 -20.80 4.83
CA GLY A 47 -16.51 -22.25 4.77
C GLY A 47 -17.81 -23.01 5.01
N HIS A 48 -17.76 -24.33 4.99
CA HIS A 48 -18.97 -25.14 5.12
C HIS A 48 -19.66 -24.91 6.46
N GLY A 49 -20.92 -24.53 6.39
CA GLY A 49 -21.79 -24.32 7.54
C GLY A 49 -22.52 -25.60 7.95
N PRO A 50 -23.36 -25.53 8.99
CA PRO A 50 -24.17 -26.66 9.45
C PRO A 50 -25.34 -26.98 8.50
N GLN A 51 -25.62 -26.11 7.54
CA GLN A 51 -26.71 -26.25 6.59
C GLN A 51 -26.23 -27.03 5.37
N GLU A 52 -26.82 -28.20 5.13
CA GLU A 52 -26.58 -28.96 3.91
C GLU A 52 -27.32 -28.29 2.74
N ALA A 53 -26.56 -27.67 1.84
CA ALA A 53 -27.08 -27.14 0.59
C ALA A 53 -26.74 -28.07 -0.56
N THR A 54 -27.67 -28.23 -1.49
CA THR A 54 -27.42 -29.02 -2.70
C THR A 54 -26.55 -28.24 -3.68
N ARG A 55 -25.95 -28.94 -4.65
CA ARG A 55 -25.21 -28.31 -5.75
C ARG A 55 -26.08 -27.32 -6.53
N ALA A 56 -27.38 -27.57 -6.65
CA ALA A 56 -28.31 -26.67 -7.32
C ALA A 56 -28.47 -25.35 -6.55
N ASP A 57 -28.66 -25.43 -5.23
CA ASP A 57 -28.79 -24.26 -4.36
C ASP A 57 -27.52 -23.40 -4.39
N SER A 58 -26.34 -24.04 -4.41
CA SER A 58 -25.04 -23.35 -4.52
C SER A 58 -24.85 -22.64 -5.88
N ILE A 59 -25.40 -23.19 -6.96
CA ILE A 59 -25.37 -22.55 -8.29
C ILE A 59 -26.38 -21.40 -8.35
N GLU A 60 -27.58 -21.56 -7.80
CA GLU A 60 -28.58 -20.50 -7.71
C GLU A 60 -28.04 -19.30 -6.93
N ALA A 61 -27.42 -19.55 -5.77
CA ALA A 61 -26.75 -18.52 -4.99
C ALA A 61 -25.58 -17.85 -5.74
N ALA A 62 -24.83 -18.58 -6.58
CA ALA A 62 -23.77 -17.99 -7.40
C ALA A 62 -24.33 -17.00 -8.44
N VAL A 63 -25.46 -17.35 -9.06
CA VAL A 63 -26.18 -16.49 -10.02
C VAL A 63 -26.75 -15.27 -9.33
N GLU A 64 -27.40 -15.45 -8.18
CA GLU A 64 -27.96 -14.36 -7.40
C GLU A 64 -26.87 -13.40 -6.90
N LEU A 65 -25.74 -13.94 -6.39
CA LEU A 65 -24.61 -13.12 -6.01
C LEU A 65 -24.09 -12.30 -7.20
N ARG A 66 -23.95 -12.92 -8.38
CA ARG A 66 -23.53 -12.21 -9.59
C ARG A 66 -24.48 -11.07 -9.96
N GLU A 67 -25.79 -11.31 -9.88
CA GLU A 67 -26.80 -10.29 -10.19
C GLU A 67 -26.77 -9.14 -9.18
N PHE A 68 -26.67 -9.45 -7.89
CA PHE A 68 -26.53 -8.46 -6.83
C PHE A 68 -25.28 -7.59 -7.02
N LEU A 69 -24.14 -8.22 -7.31
CA LEU A 69 -22.89 -7.50 -7.57
C LEU A 69 -23.00 -6.59 -8.80
N ALA A 70 -23.66 -7.06 -9.85
CA ALA A 70 -23.91 -6.26 -11.05
C ALA A 70 -24.81 -5.05 -10.79
N GLU A 71 -25.92 -5.24 -10.08
CA GLU A 71 -26.86 -4.16 -9.73
C GLU A 71 -26.18 -3.07 -8.88
N ARG A 72 -25.29 -3.49 -7.97
CA ARG A 72 -24.59 -2.58 -7.05
C ARG A 72 -23.22 -2.12 -7.56
N SER A 73 -22.80 -2.56 -8.75
CA SER A 73 -21.48 -2.30 -9.34
C SER A 73 -20.33 -2.63 -8.38
N LEU A 74 -20.44 -3.77 -7.69
CA LEU A 74 -19.45 -4.26 -6.73
C LEU A 74 -18.53 -5.29 -7.39
N ALA A 75 -17.24 -5.20 -7.08
CA ALA A 75 -16.23 -6.15 -7.49
C ALA A 75 -15.94 -7.15 -6.36
N VAL A 76 -15.83 -8.42 -6.73
CA VAL A 76 -15.50 -9.51 -5.81
C VAL A 76 -14.42 -10.40 -6.40
N VAL A 77 -13.43 -10.71 -5.57
CA VAL A 77 -12.42 -11.73 -5.85
C VAL A 77 -12.56 -12.83 -4.80
N ILE A 78 -12.77 -14.06 -5.24
CA ILE A 78 -12.89 -15.23 -4.39
C ILE A 78 -11.64 -16.08 -4.59
N ALA A 79 -10.85 -16.21 -3.52
CA ALA A 79 -9.74 -17.13 -3.41
C ALA A 79 -10.23 -18.41 -2.71
N PRO A 80 -10.42 -19.53 -3.44
CA PRO A 80 -10.91 -20.78 -2.85
C PRO A 80 -9.97 -21.31 -1.77
N ALA A 81 -10.51 -21.88 -0.70
CA ALA A 81 -9.72 -22.55 0.33
C ALA A 81 -9.52 -24.05 0.00
N GLY A 82 -8.31 -24.57 0.28
CA GLY A 82 -7.98 -26.00 0.25
C GLY A 82 -7.38 -26.51 -1.08
N ASP A 83 -7.31 -27.83 -1.23
CA ASP A 83 -6.69 -28.56 -2.37
C ASP A 83 -7.51 -28.50 -3.68
N GLY A 84 -8.35 -27.47 -3.83
CA GLY A 84 -9.12 -27.24 -5.05
C GLY A 84 -8.22 -26.81 -6.22
N PRO A 85 -8.80 -26.66 -7.43
CA PRO A 85 -8.05 -26.16 -8.57
C PRO A 85 -7.40 -24.80 -8.25
N PRO A 86 -6.14 -24.57 -8.64
CA PRO A 86 -5.41 -23.33 -8.35
C PRO A 86 -5.98 -22.17 -9.17
N ARG A 87 -7.05 -21.55 -8.66
CA ARG A 87 -7.88 -20.59 -9.41
C ARG A 87 -8.33 -19.40 -8.58
N LEU A 88 -8.65 -18.31 -9.27
CA LEU A 88 -9.49 -17.23 -8.74
C LEU A 88 -10.88 -17.27 -9.37
N VAL A 89 -11.91 -16.88 -8.61
CA VAL A 89 -13.24 -16.61 -9.13
C VAL A 89 -13.54 -15.13 -8.97
N VAL A 90 -13.83 -14.43 -10.07
CA VAL A 90 -13.94 -12.97 -10.08
C VAL A 90 -15.28 -12.53 -10.63
N ALA A 91 -15.88 -11.54 -9.99
CA ALA A 91 -17.00 -10.78 -10.54
C ALA A 91 -16.61 -9.31 -10.53
N ASP A 92 -16.50 -8.70 -11.69
CA ASP A 92 -16.17 -7.27 -11.81
C ASP A 92 -17.08 -6.62 -12.87
N PRO A 93 -18.34 -6.31 -12.51
CA PRO A 93 -19.30 -5.68 -13.42
C PRO A 93 -18.99 -4.20 -13.70
N GLY A 94 -18.12 -3.58 -12.90
CA GLY A 94 -17.77 -2.16 -12.99
C GLY A 94 -16.41 -1.88 -13.63
N ASP A 95 -15.73 -2.90 -14.15
CA ASP A 95 -14.35 -2.82 -14.68
C ASP A 95 -13.38 -2.14 -13.69
N ALA A 96 -13.50 -2.47 -12.40
CA ALA A 96 -12.75 -1.89 -11.30
C ALA A 96 -11.36 -2.52 -11.12
N LEU A 97 -11.17 -3.78 -11.54
CA LEU A 97 -9.92 -4.52 -11.41
C LEU A 97 -9.00 -4.27 -12.61
N PRO A 98 -7.80 -3.70 -12.42
CA PRO A 98 -6.93 -3.29 -13.52
C PRO A 98 -6.33 -4.48 -14.28
N TRP A 99 -6.09 -5.60 -13.61
CA TRP A 99 -5.53 -6.82 -14.22
C TRP A 99 -6.60 -7.72 -14.84
N TYR A 100 -7.87 -7.57 -14.44
CA TYR A 100 -8.97 -8.42 -14.91
C TYR A 100 -9.75 -7.73 -16.03
N THR A 101 -9.30 -7.91 -17.27
CA THR A 101 -9.96 -7.32 -18.46
C THR A 101 -10.52 -8.38 -19.43
N PRO A 102 -11.41 -9.29 -19.01
CA PRO A 102 -12.17 -10.05 -19.98
C PRO A 102 -13.19 -9.15 -20.69
N PRO A 103 -13.49 -9.37 -21.98
CA PRO A 103 -14.53 -8.63 -22.68
C PRO A 103 -15.86 -8.74 -21.92
N ASN A 104 -16.33 -7.59 -21.44
CA ASN A 104 -17.54 -7.33 -20.69
C ASN A 104 -18.56 -8.50 -20.66
N PRO A 105 -18.71 -9.21 -19.53
CA PRO A 105 -19.63 -10.34 -19.41
C PRO A 105 -21.13 -9.94 -19.42
N MET A 106 -21.47 -8.65 -19.43
CA MET A 106 -22.85 -8.17 -19.30
C MET A 106 -23.62 -8.02 -20.63
N ASN A 107 -23.05 -8.44 -21.76
CA ASN A 107 -23.81 -8.47 -23.01
C ASN A 107 -24.78 -9.68 -23.00
N LYS A 108 -26.05 -9.41 -22.70
CA LYS A 108 -27.15 -10.33 -22.33
C LYS A 108 -27.51 -11.47 -23.31
N HIS A 109 -26.73 -11.78 -24.35
CA HIS A 109 -27.20 -12.56 -25.51
C HIS A 109 -26.32 -13.74 -25.98
N GLU A 110 -25.40 -14.29 -25.17
CA GLU A 110 -24.65 -15.51 -25.56
C GLU A 110 -24.82 -16.67 -24.56
N PRO A 111 -25.59 -17.73 -24.89
CA PRO A 111 -25.63 -18.95 -24.10
C PRO A 111 -24.28 -19.67 -24.11
N GLY A 112 -23.81 -20.15 -22.95
CA GLY A 112 -22.53 -20.86 -22.78
C GLY A 112 -21.34 -20.03 -22.23
N ARG A 113 -21.53 -18.71 -22.00
CA ARG A 113 -20.46 -17.77 -21.56
C ARG A 113 -19.99 -17.94 -20.11
N ALA A 114 -20.81 -18.48 -19.22
CA ALA A 114 -20.50 -18.62 -17.80
C ALA A 114 -19.50 -19.74 -17.48
N ARG A 115 -19.10 -20.53 -18.49
CA ARG A 115 -18.08 -21.58 -18.38
C ARG A 115 -16.69 -21.19 -18.88
N ARG A 116 -16.51 -19.93 -19.26
CA ARG A 116 -15.25 -19.43 -19.82
C ARG A 116 -14.23 -19.18 -18.72
N GLY A 117 -12.99 -19.63 -18.90
CA GLY A 117 -11.86 -19.31 -18.03
C GLY A 117 -10.76 -18.58 -18.80
N TYR A 118 -9.92 -17.87 -18.08
CA TYR A 118 -8.72 -17.21 -18.61
C TYR A 118 -7.51 -17.73 -17.85
N VAL A 119 -6.50 -18.19 -18.58
CA VAL A 119 -5.25 -18.68 -17.95
C VAL A 119 -4.31 -17.50 -17.69
N PHE A 120 -3.62 -17.53 -16.56
CA PHE A 120 -2.67 -16.48 -16.23
C PHE A 120 -1.43 -16.57 -17.11
N GLU A 121 -0.89 -15.41 -17.50
CA GLU A 121 0.34 -15.36 -18.28
C GLU A 121 1.54 -15.94 -17.52
N GLY A 122 2.46 -16.62 -18.24
CA GLY A 122 3.65 -17.24 -17.65
C GLY A 122 3.41 -18.59 -16.96
N THR A 123 2.16 -19.03 -16.83
CA THR A 123 1.80 -20.25 -16.10
C THR A 123 1.94 -21.54 -16.91
N TYR A 124 1.88 -22.69 -16.22
CA TYR A 124 1.88 -24.01 -16.87
C TYR A 124 0.63 -24.19 -17.74
N SER A 125 -0.54 -23.81 -17.23
CA SER A 125 -1.81 -23.90 -17.96
C SER A 125 -1.81 -23.08 -19.24
N GLN A 126 -1.21 -21.88 -19.24
CA GLN A 126 -1.03 -21.09 -20.46
C GLN A 126 -0.19 -21.83 -21.50
N ARG A 127 0.93 -22.43 -21.09
CA ARG A 127 1.82 -23.18 -22.00
C ARG A 127 1.11 -24.39 -22.62
N GLN A 128 0.30 -25.12 -21.85
CA GLN A 128 -0.46 -26.26 -22.36
C GLN A 128 -1.55 -25.81 -23.34
N TRP A 129 -2.34 -24.78 -22.96
CA TRP A 129 -3.40 -24.25 -23.81
C TRP A 129 -2.87 -23.73 -25.15
N ARG A 130 -1.76 -22.97 -25.15
CA ARG A 130 -1.11 -22.49 -26.40
C ARG A 130 -0.61 -23.63 -27.30
N ARG A 131 -0.35 -24.81 -26.75
CA ARG A 131 0.03 -26.01 -27.52
C ARG A 131 -1.19 -26.79 -28.04
N GLY A 132 -2.41 -26.29 -27.85
CA GLY A 132 -3.65 -26.96 -28.23
C GLY A 132 -3.99 -28.15 -27.33
N SER A 133 -3.37 -28.28 -26.16
CA SER A 133 -3.67 -29.32 -25.17
C SER A 133 -4.61 -28.78 -24.10
N SER A 134 -5.53 -29.63 -23.62
CA SER A 134 -6.36 -29.30 -22.45
C SER A 134 -5.48 -29.18 -21.20
N PRO A 135 -5.49 -28.05 -20.48
CA PRO A 135 -4.65 -27.87 -19.30
C PRO A 135 -5.07 -28.79 -18.15
N ALA A 136 -4.15 -29.61 -17.63
CA ALA A 136 -4.48 -30.60 -16.59
C ALA A 136 -4.95 -29.97 -15.26
N LEU A 137 -4.57 -28.72 -14.98
CA LEU A 137 -4.91 -27.99 -13.76
C LEU A 137 -6.22 -27.19 -13.88
N VAL A 138 -6.84 -27.20 -15.06
CA VAL A 138 -8.14 -26.59 -15.32
C VAL A 138 -9.18 -27.71 -15.42
N PRO A 139 -10.26 -27.67 -14.63
CA PRO A 139 -11.34 -28.66 -14.72
C PRO A 139 -11.97 -28.69 -16.12
N GLU A 140 -12.36 -29.86 -16.60
CA GLU A 140 -12.93 -30.06 -17.95
C GLU A 140 -14.20 -29.24 -18.19
N GLU A 141 -14.91 -28.84 -17.13
CA GLU A 141 -16.10 -28.02 -17.22
C GLU A 141 -15.80 -26.56 -17.57
N VAL A 142 -14.53 -26.13 -17.53
CA VAL A 142 -14.09 -24.75 -17.82
C VAL A 142 -13.43 -24.68 -19.19
N GLU A 143 -14.03 -23.91 -20.09
CA GLU A 143 -13.47 -23.66 -21.42
C GLU A 143 -12.51 -22.46 -21.38
N ILE A 144 -11.23 -22.67 -21.67
CA ILE A 144 -10.26 -21.56 -21.69
C ILE A 144 -10.37 -20.77 -22.99
N VAL A 145 -10.70 -19.48 -22.88
CA VAL A 145 -10.96 -18.58 -24.03
C VAL A 145 -9.85 -17.57 -24.26
N GLY A 146 -8.98 -17.33 -23.28
CA GLY A 146 -7.90 -16.37 -23.42
C GLY A 146 -6.89 -16.38 -22.29
N THR A 147 -6.01 -15.37 -22.32
CA THR A 147 -4.98 -15.12 -21.31
C THR A 147 -5.25 -13.81 -20.59
N VAL A 148 -4.82 -13.73 -19.33
CA VAL A 148 -4.92 -12.52 -18.52
C VAL A 148 -3.65 -12.35 -17.69
N SER A 149 -3.27 -11.10 -17.43
CA SER A 149 -2.14 -10.81 -16.55
C SER A 149 -2.47 -11.32 -15.14
N PRO A 150 -1.57 -12.08 -14.49
CA PRO A 150 -1.73 -12.41 -13.09
C PRO A 150 -1.71 -11.15 -12.23
N PRO A 151 -2.49 -11.10 -11.13
CA PRO A 151 -2.22 -10.11 -10.08
C PRO A 151 -0.79 -10.30 -9.54
N GLU A 152 -0.23 -9.25 -8.94
CA GLU A 152 1.06 -9.36 -8.25
C GLU A 152 1.01 -10.47 -7.18
N ASP A 153 2.06 -11.30 -7.16
CA ASP A 153 2.17 -12.56 -6.40
C ASP A 153 0.97 -13.52 -6.49
N ALA A 154 0.53 -13.82 -7.72
CA ALA A 154 -0.46 -14.88 -7.97
C ALA A 154 -0.02 -16.29 -7.50
N GLY A 155 1.22 -16.48 -7.03
CA GLY A 155 1.74 -17.74 -6.50
C GLY A 155 1.50 -18.92 -7.44
N ASP A 156 0.87 -19.97 -6.93
CA ASP A 156 0.58 -21.20 -7.67
C ASP A 156 -0.70 -21.12 -8.55
N LEU A 157 -1.40 -19.98 -8.55
CA LEU A 157 -2.63 -19.80 -9.32
C LEU A 157 -2.37 -19.97 -10.83
N GLN A 158 -3.25 -20.71 -11.50
CA GLN A 158 -3.08 -21.06 -12.92
C GLN A 158 -4.10 -20.38 -13.83
N TYR A 159 -5.30 -20.09 -13.32
CA TYR A 159 -6.36 -19.49 -14.10
C TYR A 159 -7.34 -18.69 -13.25
N VAL A 160 -8.11 -17.83 -13.90
CA VAL A 160 -9.26 -17.13 -13.33
C VAL A 160 -10.51 -17.52 -14.09
N ARG A 161 -11.65 -17.53 -13.41
CA ARG A 161 -12.96 -17.69 -14.04
C ARG A 161 -13.93 -16.61 -13.53
N PRO A 162 -14.91 -16.20 -14.34
CA PRO A 162 -15.97 -15.34 -13.86
C PRO A 162 -16.87 -16.09 -12.87
N LEU A 163 -17.46 -15.35 -11.94
CA LEU A 163 -18.58 -15.84 -11.14
C LEU A 163 -19.77 -16.13 -12.07
N GLY A 164 -20.44 -17.27 -11.90
CA GLY A 164 -21.51 -17.69 -12.79
C GLY A 164 -22.05 -19.06 -12.45
N ASP A 165 -22.26 -19.91 -13.45
CA ASP A 165 -23.07 -21.14 -13.37
C ASP A 165 -22.33 -22.33 -12.71
N TYR A 166 -21.44 -22.03 -11.78
CA TYR A 166 -20.71 -23.01 -10.98
C TYR A 166 -21.07 -22.85 -9.51
N PRO A 167 -20.99 -23.93 -8.72
CA PRO A 167 -21.19 -23.81 -7.27
C PRO A 167 -20.18 -22.81 -6.69
N LEU A 168 -20.66 -21.99 -5.77
CA LEU A 168 -19.85 -21.08 -4.97
C LEU A 168 -18.78 -21.90 -4.22
N PRO A 169 -17.49 -21.55 -4.33
CA PRO A 169 -16.45 -22.26 -3.59
C PRO A 169 -16.35 -21.72 -2.15
N PRO A 170 -16.04 -22.56 -1.15
CA PRO A 170 -15.57 -22.05 0.13
C PRO A 170 -14.24 -21.32 -0.05
N GLY A 171 -13.95 -20.33 0.78
CA GLY A 171 -12.70 -19.58 0.72
C GLY A 171 -12.81 -18.16 1.23
N GLN A 172 -11.85 -17.33 0.79
CA GLN A 172 -11.78 -15.93 1.13
C GLN A 172 -12.45 -15.12 0.02
N TYR A 173 -13.47 -14.35 0.38
CA TYR A 173 -14.22 -13.47 -0.49
C TYR A 173 -13.81 -12.04 -0.18
N LEU A 174 -13.09 -11.42 -1.10
CA LEU A 174 -12.71 -10.02 -1.01
C LEU A 174 -13.71 -9.19 -1.81
N VAL A 175 -14.36 -8.24 -1.15
CA VAL A 175 -15.41 -7.39 -1.72
C VAL A 175 -15.00 -5.93 -1.57
N ASN A 176 -15.17 -5.13 -2.61
CA ASN A 176 -14.90 -3.68 -2.59
C ASN A 176 -15.99 -2.84 -1.88
N THR A 177 -16.52 -3.31 -0.75
CA THR A 177 -17.45 -2.53 0.09
C THR A 177 -17.25 -2.81 1.58
N ASP A 178 -17.52 -1.81 2.42
CA ASP A 178 -17.58 -1.91 3.88
C ASP A 178 -18.99 -1.67 4.46
N ASP A 179 -19.96 -1.41 3.58
CA ASP A 179 -21.37 -1.22 3.93
C ASP A 179 -21.95 -2.51 4.58
N PRO A 180 -22.37 -2.44 5.86
CA PRO A 180 -22.88 -3.60 6.57
C PRO A 180 -24.15 -4.18 5.92
N GLY A 181 -24.97 -3.38 5.23
CA GLY A 181 -26.17 -3.86 4.55
C GLY A 181 -25.82 -4.75 3.37
N LYS A 182 -24.92 -4.29 2.50
CA LYS A 182 -24.44 -5.06 1.34
C LYS A 182 -23.71 -6.33 1.76
N LEU A 183 -22.89 -6.25 2.81
CA LEU A 183 -22.19 -7.42 3.36
C LEU A 183 -23.16 -8.44 3.96
N ALA A 184 -24.24 -7.99 4.61
CA ALA A 184 -25.26 -8.88 5.14
C ALA A 184 -25.99 -9.63 4.02
N GLU A 185 -26.27 -8.97 2.90
CA GLU A 185 -26.90 -9.58 1.73
C GLU A 185 -25.99 -10.62 1.06
N ILE A 186 -24.70 -10.31 0.88
CA ILE A 186 -23.70 -11.28 0.38
C ILE A 186 -23.62 -12.50 1.32
N ARG A 187 -23.64 -12.29 2.64
CA ARG A 187 -23.65 -13.37 3.61
C ARG A 187 -24.92 -14.21 3.53
N ASP A 188 -26.10 -13.57 3.41
CA ASP A 188 -27.38 -14.29 3.28
C ASP A 188 -27.38 -15.23 2.07
N ILE A 189 -26.91 -14.74 0.92
CA ILE A 189 -26.75 -15.55 -0.29
C ILE A 189 -25.78 -16.71 -0.05
N ALA A 190 -24.66 -16.47 0.62
CA ALA A 190 -23.70 -17.52 0.98
C ALA A 190 -24.26 -18.54 1.99
N TYR A 191 -25.07 -18.10 2.97
CA TYR A 191 -25.74 -18.98 3.92
C TYR A 191 -26.73 -19.92 3.23
N ARG A 192 -27.49 -19.42 2.24
CA ARG A 192 -28.38 -20.25 1.41
C ARG A 192 -27.61 -21.27 0.56
N ALA A 193 -26.37 -20.96 0.19
CA ALA A 193 -25.46 -21.90 -0.46
C ALA A 193 -24.80 -22.92 0.51
N GLY A 194 -25.17 -22.92 1.80
CA GLY A 194 -24.65 -23.84 2.81
C GLY A 194 -23.33 -23.40 3.45
N PHE A 195 -22.89 -22.16 3.25
CA PHE A 195 -21.69 -21.63 3.87
C PHE A 195 -21.99 -20.92 5.19
N ALA A 196 -21.02 -20.89 6.09
CA ALA A 196 -21.04 -20.06 7.29
C ALA A 196 -19.87 -19.09 7.29
N ASP A 197 -20.08 -17.92 7.90
CA ASP A 197 -19.04 -16.91 8.09
C ASP A 197 -18.16 -17.27 9.29
N PHE A 198 -16.87 -17.44 9.04
CA PHE A 198 -15.86 -17.67 10.08
C PHE A 198 -15.23 -16.38 10.57
N SER A 199 -15.07 -15.39 9.68
CA SER A 199 -14.42 -14.13 10.01
C SER A 199 -14.77 -13.06 8.98
N THR A 200 -15.09 -11.88 9.47
CA THR A 200 -15.15 -10.67 8.66
C THR A 200 -14.06 -9.71 9.10
N GLU A 201 -13.14 -9.41 8.20
CA GLU A 201 -12.03 -8.51 8.45
C GLU A 201 -12.04 -7.37 7.44
N ARG A 202 -12.07 -6.13 7.96
CA ARG A 202 -11.78 -4.97 7.12
C ARG A 202 -10.29 -4.90 6.92
N VAL A 203 -9.86 -4.65 5.69
CA VAL A 203 -8.45 -4.52 5.33
C VAL A 203 -8.16 -3.05 4.97
N PRO A 204 -8.22 -2.09 5.92
CA PRO A 204 -7.91 -0.70 5.58
C PRO A 204 -6.40 -0.51 5.48
N LEU A 205 -5.96 0.17 4.42
CA LEU A 205 -4.54 0.47 4.16
C LEU A 205 -3.80 1.04 5.39
N TRP A 206 -4.42 1.98 6.12
CA TRP A 206 -3.77 2.58 7.30
C TRP A 206 -3.48 1.58 8.41
N ARG A 207 -4.35 0.57 8.62
CA ARG A 207 -4.10 -0.47 9.62
C ARG A 207 -2.95 -1.36 9.15
N HIS A 208 -2.92 -1.70 7.86
CA HIS A 208 -1.83 -2.45 7.24
C HIS A 208 -0.48 -1.76 7.43
N LEU A 209 -0.38 -0.49 7.02
CA LEU A 209 0.83 0.33 7.18
C LEU A 209 1.29 0.48 8.64
N ARG A 210 0.35 0.55 9.60
CA ARG A 210 0.67 0.72 11.02
C ARG A 210 1.18 -0.58 11.65
N ASP A 211 0.58 -1.69 11.26
CA ASP A 211 0.87 -3.01 11.83
C ASP A 211 2.08 -3.65 11.11
N ASP A 212 2.50 -3.10 9.97
CA ASP A 212 3.73 -3.46 9.27
C ASP A 212 4.99 -3.13 10.11
N PRO A 213 5.82 -4.15 10.44
CA PRO A 213 7.01 -3.97 11.27
C PRO A 213 8.09 -3.12 10.58
N LEU A 214 8.17 -3.14 9.26
CA LEU A 214 9.17 -2.43 8.47
C LEU A 214 8.83 -0.93 8.41
N VAL A 215 7.55 -0.57 8.27
CA VAL A 215 7.08 0.82 8.41
C VAL A 215 7.27 1.31 9.85
N GLY A 216 6.92 0.50 10.84
CA GLY A 216 7.07 0.84 12.26
C GLY A 216 8.53 1.12 12.65
N THR A 217 9.44 0.21 12.29
CA THR A 217 10.87 0.33 12.61
C THR A 217 11.53 1.52 11.91
N THR A 218 11.28 1.72 10.61
CA THR A 218 11.82 2.86 9.87
C THR A 218 11.27 4.19 10.38
N GLY A 219 9.99 4.24 10.77
CA GLY A 219 9.37 5.40 11.41
C GLY A 219 10.04 5.78 12.74
N VAL A 220 10.32 4.79 13.60
CA VAL A 220 11.03 5.01 14.87
C VAL A 220 12.46 5.51 14.63
N LEU A 221 13.20 4.89 13.69
CA LEU A 221 14.56 5.32 13.35
C LEU A 221 14.58 6.74 12.79
N LEU A 222 13.62 7.08 11.92
CA LEU A 222 13.48 8.42 11.37
C LEU A 222 13.18 9.45 12.47
N GLY A 223 12.25 9.14 13.38
CA GLY A 223 11.92 9.98 14.52
C GLY A 223 13.12 10.20 15.46
N ALA A 224 13.86 9.14 15.78
CA ALA A 224 15.09 9.22 16.56
C ALA A 224 16.17 10.05 15.85
N GLY A 225 16.29 9.91 14.52
CA GLY A 225 17.19 10.71 13.68
C GLY A 225 16.88 12.19 13.75
N TYR A 226 15.61 12.58 13.64
CA TYR A 226 15.20 13.99 13.79
C TYR A 226 15.43 14.53 15.20
N LEU A 227 15.18 13.72 16.24
CA LEU A 227 15.49 14.10 17.63
C LEU A 227 16.99 14.35 17.80
N ALA A 228 17.83 13.43 17.28
CA ALA A 228 19.28 13.57 17.30
C ALA A 228 19.75 14.82 16.53
N ALA A 229 19.11 15.14 15.39
CA ALA A 229 19.40 16.33 14.61
C ALA A 229 19.12 17.61 15.41
N VAL A 230 17.97 17.70 16.11
CA VAL A 230 17.64 18.82 17.00
C VAL A 230 18.68 18.97 18.12
N LEU A 231 19.06 17.87 18.75
CA LEU A 231 20.09 17.85 19.80
C LEU A 231 21.48 18.25 19.27
N CYS A 232 21.80 17.94 18.01
CA CYS A 232 23.05 18.34 17.36
C CYS A 232 23.06 19.82 16.95
N TRP A 233 21.93 20.32 16.43
CA TRP A 233 21.80 21.68 15.92
C TRP A 233 21.70 22.72 17.03
N THR A 234 21.04 22.40 18.15
CA THR A 234 20.80 23.36 19.23
C THR A 234 22.11 23.91 19.84
N PRO A 235 23.13 23.09 20.19
CA PRO A 235 24.43 23.59 20.65
C PRO A 235 25.13 24.44 19.59
N GLY A 236 25.11 24.05 18.31
CA GLY A 236 25.75 24.83 17.25
C GLY A 236 25.12 26.21 17.01
N LEU A 237 23.88 26.42 17.47
CA LEU A 237 23.26 27.74 17.54
C LEU A 237 23.61 28.47 18.83
N ARG A 238 23.74 27.76 19.96
CA ARG A 238 24.19 28.32 21.24
C ARG A 238 25.63 28.79 21.20
N ASP A 239 26.49 28.21 20.37
CA ASP A 239 27.85 28.72 20.14
C ASP A 239 27.83 30.16 19.60
N ARG A 240 26.72 30.57 18.96
CA ARG A 240 26.47 31.95 18.51
C ARG A 240 25.66 32.79 19.50
N ALA A 241 25.52 32.35 20.75
CA ALA A 241 24.79 33.08 21.79
C ALA A 241 25.38 34.47 22.04
N GLY A 242 26.70 34.66 21.90
CA GLY A 242 27.33 35.99 22.01
C GLY A 242 26.86 36.96 20.92
N GLU A 243 26.78 36.50 19.67
CA GLU A 243 26.25 37.29 18.54
C GLU A 243 24.77 37.65 18.76
N PHE A 244 23.97 36.68 19.24
CA PHE A 244 22.57 36.91 19.55
C PHE A 244 22.38 37.87 20.72
N ALA A 245 23.19 37.76 21.77
CA ALA A 245 23.16 38.65 22.94
C ALA A 245 23.44 40.11 22.54
N ILE A 246 24.47 40.35 21.71
CA ILE A 246 24.78 41.68 21.18
C ILE A 246 23.59 42.23 20.39
N ARG A 247 23.01 41.45 19.48
CA ARG A 247 21.86 41.89 18.67
C ARG A 247 20.62 42.17 19.51
N THR A 248 20.36 41.38 20.55
CA THR A 248 19.25 41.65 21.47
C THR A 248 19.45 42.95 22.25
N ARG A 249 20.70 43.29 22.63
CA ARG A 249 21.02 44.57 23.28
C ARG A 249 20.80 45.77 22.36
N HIS A 250 20.95 45.59 21.05
CA HIS A 250 20.63 46.60 20.02
C HIS A 250 19.15 46.55 19.55
N GLY A 251 18.24 45.95 20.33
CA GLY A 251 16.80 46.00 20.06
C GLY A 251 16.24 44.90 19.14
N ALA A 252 17.03 43.88 18.79
CA ALA A 252 16.51 42.75 18.03
C ALA A 252 15.60 41.87 18.90
N THR A 253 14.35 41.65 18.48
CA THR A 253 13.45 40.69 19.12
C THR A 253 13.84 39.25 18.80
N ARG A 254 13.52 38.31 19.70
CA ARG A 254 13.81 36.87 19.51
C ARG A 254 13.18 36.32 18.23
N ALA A 255 11.94 36.69 17.93
CA ALA A 255 11.25 36.30 16.71
C ALA A 255 12.01 36.75 15.44
N ARG A 256 12.61 37.95 15.47
CA ARG A 256 13.40 38.47 14.35
C ARG A 256 14.69 37.67 14.14
N LEU A 257 15.35 37.24 15.21
CA LEU A 257 16.53 36.38 15.14
C LEU A 257 16.19 35.01 14.56
N VAL A 258 15.12 34.37 15.04
CA VAL A 258 14.64 33.08 14.52
C VAL A 258 14.27 33.20 13.03
N ARG A 259 13.50 34.23 12.65
CA ARG A 259 13.09 34.49 11.25
C ARG A 259 14.29 34.73 10.32
N GLN A 260 15.42 35.21 10.85
CA GLN A 260 16.65 35.40 10.08
C GLN A 260 17.47 34.11 9.95
N VAL A 261 17.49 33.27 10.98
CA VAL A 261 18.27 32.02 11.01
C VAL A 261 17.57 30.88 10.30
N TRP A 262 16.24 30.79 10.45
CA TRP A 262 15.42 29.71 9.89
C TRP A 262 15.60 29.51 8.37
N PRO A 263 15.37 30.50 7.49
CA PRO A 263 15.46 30.30 6.05
C PRO A 263 16.90 30.03 5.57
N ARG A 264 17.92 30.45 6.33
CA ARG A 264 19.33 30.25 5.96
C ARG A 264 19.80 28.81 6.13
N GLY A 265 19.08 27.99 6.90
CA GLY A 265 19.40 26.58 7.10
C GLY A 265 18.78 25.67 6.04
N LEU A 266 17.61 26.03 5.50
CA LEU A 266 16.81 25.18 4.62
C LEU A 266 17.54 24.72 3.34
N PRO A 267 18.31 25.57 2.62
CA PRO A 267 19.01 25.12 1.41
C PRO A 267 20.04 24.03 1.70
N PHE A 268 20.72 24.09 2.85
CA PHE A 268 21.71 23.09 3.24
C PHE A 268 21.06 21.77 3.68
N GLN A 269 19.87 21.85 4.28
CA GLN A 269 19.08 20.67 4.61
C GLN A 269 18.52 20.00 3.36
N LEU A 270 17.96 20.78 2.44
CA LEU A 270 17.50 20.29 1.14
C LEU A 270 18.64 19.61 0.38
N LEU A 271 19.81 20.26 0.30
CA LEU A 271 20.99 19.69 -0.34
C LEU A 271 21.40 18.36 0.32
N GLY A 272 21.46 18.33 1.65
CA GLY A 272 21.75 17.11 2.40
C GLY A 272 20.75 16.00 2.08
N ILE A 273 19.46 16.27 2.26
CA ILE A 273 18.37 15.31 2.04
C ILE A 273 18.40 14.77 0.61
N ALA A 274 18.49 15.65 -0.38
CA ALA A 274 18.56 15.25 -1.78
C ALA A 274 19.78 14.35 -2.05
N LEU A 275 20.94 14.68 -1.47
CA LEU A 275 22.14 13.84 -1.60
C LEU A 275 21.97 12.48 -0.91
N GLY A 276 21.36 12.44 0.28
CA GLY A 276 21.06 11.21 1.00
C GLY A 276 20.11 10.30 0.21
N VAL A 277 19.02 10.87 -0.32
CA VAL A 277 18.06 10.14 -1.15
C VAL A 277 18.71 9.65 -2.45
N ALA A 278 19.53 10.48 -3.10
CA ALA A 278 20.24 10.08 -4.31
C ALA A 278 21.19 8.90 -4.07
N ILE A 279 21.95 8.91 -2.96
CA ILE A 279 22.82 7.78 -2.57
C ILE A 279 21.99 6.51 -2.36
N THR A 280 20.85 6.61 -1.66
CA THR A 280 19.96 5.47 -1.47
C THR A 280 19.40 4.95 -2.79
N GLY A 281 18.96 5.84 -3.69
CA GLY A 281 18.43 5.45 -5.01
C GLY A 281 19.48 4.74 -5.89
N VAL A 282 20.73 5.20 -5.87
CA VAL A 282 21.86 4.52 -6.52
C VAL A 282 22.06 3.13 -5.92
N LEU A 283 21.99 3.00 -4.59
CA LEU A 283 22.15 1.72 -3.91
C LEU A 283 21.02 0.73 -4.30
N VAL A 284 19.78 1.19 -4.31
CA VAL A 284 18.61 0.38 -4.71
C VAL A 284 18.74 -0.08 -6.16
N SER A 285 19.13 0.81 -7.08
CA SER A 285 19.33 0.48 -8.49
C SER A 285 20.46 -0.55 -8.67
N LEU A 286 21.54 -0.41 -7.90
CA LEU A 286 22.68 -1.30 -7.95
C LEU A 286 22.35 -2.70 -7.41
N VAL A 287 21.57 -2.78 -6.33
CA VAL A 287 21.09 -4.07 -5.78
C VAL A 287 20.07 -4.71 -6.71
N GLY A 288 19.15 -3.92 -7.28
CA GLY A 288 18.14 -4.40 -8.21
C GLY A 288 18.67 -4.75 -9.61
N LEU A 289 19.95 -4.44 -9.90
CA LEU A 289 20.60 -4.61 -11.21
C LEU A 289 19.75 -4.04 -12.38
N ARG A 290 18.95 -3.02 -12.11
CA ARG A 290 18.02 -2.41 -13.07
C ARG A 290 18.05 -0.88 -12.95
N PRO A 291 17.85 -0.15 -14.05
CA PRO A 291 17.68 1.30 -13.98
C PRO A 291 16.41 1.65 -13.20
N PRO A 292 16.37 2.80 -12.51
CA PRO A 292 15.21 3.22 -11.75
C PRO A 292 14.02 3.53 -12.67
N ASP A 293 12.88 2.93 -12.38
CA ASP A 293 11.63 3.15 -13.11
C ASP A 293 10.85 4.36 -12.57
N ARG A 294 9.73 4.71 -13.21
CA ARG A 294 8.87 5.83 -12.82
C ARG A 294 8.43 5.76 -11.37
N ILE A 295 8.11 4.58 -10.85
CA ILE A 295 7.68 4.38 -9.47
C ILE A 295 8.84 4.68 -8.52
N ASP A 296 10.05 4.18 -8.79
CA ASP A 296 11.25 4.46 -8.00
C ASP A 296 11.50 5.97 -7.88
N TRP A 297 11.33 6.73 -8.98
CA TRP A 297 11.43 8.19 -8.95
C TRP A 297 10.36 8.86 -8.10
N LEU A 298 9.12 8.36 -8.11
CA LEU A 298 8.05 8.86 -7.25
C LEU A 298 8.34 8.60 -5.77
N VAL A 299 8.86 7.42 -5.43
CA VAL A 299 9.27 7.07 -4.06
C VAL A 299 10.40 7.98 -3.59
N MET A 300 11.40 8.24 -4.44
CA MET A 300 12.48 9.18 -4.15
C MET A 300 11.96 10.62 -3.97
N ALA A 301 11.04 11.07 -4.81
CA ALA A 301 10.43 12.39 -4.67
C ALA A 301 9.61 12.51 -3.36
N ALA A 302 8.88 11.45 -2.99
CA ALA A 302 8.16 11.36 -1.73
C ALA A 302 9.13 11.41 -0.53
N ALA A 303 10.28 10.72 -0.61
CA ALA A 303 11.32 10.75 0.42
C ALA A 303 11.90 12.16 0.63
N ILE A 304 12.22 12.87 -0.45
CA ILE A 304 12.74 14.26 -0.38
C ILE A 304 11.68 15.18 0.23
N THR A 305 10.44 15.09 -0.26
CA THR A 305 9.34 15.96 0.17
C THR A 305 8.98 15.70 1.64
N GLY A 306 8.79 14.44 2.01
CA GLY A 306 8.50 14.02 3.38
C GLY A 306 9.64 14.38 4.34
N GLY A 307 10.89 14.13 3.94
CA GLY A 307 12.07 14.53 4.70
C GLY A 307 12.12 16.04 4.95
N LEU A 308 11.88 16.85 3.92
CA LEU A 308 11.89 18.31 4.05
C LEU A 308 10.74 18.83 4.92
N LEU A 309 9.55 18.24 4.79
CA LEU A 309 8.37 18.59 5.58
C LEU A 309 8.61 18.41 7.09
N VAL A 310 9.44 17.44 7.50
CA VAL A 310 9.81 17.22 8.91
C VAL A 310 11.09 18.00 9.28
N ALA A 311 12.03 18.17 8.36
CA ALA A 311 13.28 18.91 8.59
C ALA A 311 13.05 20.41 8.84
N ALA A 312 12.13 21.04 8.11
CA ALA A 312 11.83 22.46 8.27
C ALA A 312 11.29 22.85 9.66
N PRO A 313 10.29 22.15 10.25
CA PRO A 313 9.82 22.43 11.60
C PRO A 313 10.83 22.00 12.68
N THR A 314 11.57 20.90 12.49
CA THR A 314 12.63 20.51 13.44
C THR A 314 13.78 21.53 13.47
N TRP A 315 14.13 22.12 12.33
CA TRP A 315 15.05 23.24 12.28
C TRP A 315 14.51 24.49 12.95
N LEU A 316 13.23 24.81 12.75
CA LEU A 316 12.57 25.92 13.44
C LEU A 316 12.63 25.71 14.96
N LEU A 317 12.33 24.50 15.43
CA LEU A 317 12.43 24.13 16.84
C LEU A 317 13.85 24.33 17.38
N ALA A 318 14.87 23.82 16.67
CA ALA A 318 16.27 24.02 17.03
C ALA A 318 16.65 25.52 17.04
N ALA A 319 16.14 26.31 16.09
CA ALA A 319 16.34 27.76 16.03
C ALA A 319 15.73 28.48 17.24
N VAL A 320 14.52 28.11 17.63
CA VAL A 320 13.85 28.64 18.84
C VAL A 320 14.61 28.26 20.10
N LEU A 321 15.03 27.00 20.24
CA LEU A 321 15.77 26.51 21.41
C LEU A 321 17.19 27.08 21.50
N GLY A 322 17.87 27.24 20.36
CA GLY A 322 19.24 27.74 20.27
C GLY A 322 19.36 29.25 20.48
N THR A 323 18.32 30.02 20.17
CA THR A 323 18.27 31.49 20.39
C THR A 323 17.78 31.88 21.78
N ARG A 324 17.38 30.92 22.63
CA ARG A 324 17.11 31.19 24.06
C ARG A 324 18.43 31.47 24.77
N VAL A 325 18.73 32.76 24.97
CA VAL A 325 19.80 33.22 25.86
C VAL A 325 19.38 32.92 27.30
N ARG A 326 20.22 32.18 28.04
CA ARG A 326 20.05 31.99 29.48
C ARG A 326 20.30 33.35 30.15
N SER A 327 19.24 34.00 30.63
CA SER A 327 19.34 35.18 31.48
C SER A 327 19.83 34.75 32.86
N GLY A 328 21.14 34.56 33.01
CA GLY A 328 21.70 34.13 34.28
C GLY A 328 23.21 33.99 34.18
N VAL A 329 23.91 35.11 34.36
CA VAL A 329 25.15 35.31 35.14
C VAL A 329 25.50 36.78 34.91
N GLY A 330 25.41 37.58 35.97
CA GLY A 330 25.66 39.03 35.91
C GLY A 330 24.88 39.88 36.91
N ARG A 331 24.67 39.41 38.13
CA ARG A 331 24.76 40.29 39.30
C ARG A 331 26.05 39.88 40.00
N ALA A 332 27.12 40.62 39.71
CA ALA A 332 28.22 40.75 40.64
C ALA A 332 27.80 41.88 41.59
N GLU A 333 27.43 41.50 42.81
CA GLU A 333 27.65 42.29 44.01
C GLU A 333 28.54 41.44 44.92
#